data_AF-A0A7W0X7J9-F1
#
_entry.id   AF-A0A7W0X7J9-F1
#
_cell.length_a   1.000
_cell.length_b   1.000
_cell.length_c   1.000
_cell.angle_alpha   90.00
_cell.angle_beta   90.00
_cell.angle_gamma   90.00
#
_symmetry.space_group_name_H-M   'P 1'
#
loop_
_entity.id
_entity.type
_entity.pdbx_description
1 polymer ?
#
loop_
_entity_poly.entity_id
_entity_poly.type
_entity_poly.pdbx_seq_one_letter_code
_entity_poly.pdbx_strand_id
1 'polypeptide(L)'
;FGALDALTREQMRIDLEALWLQSKKTVVFITHSIDEAVLLADRVVVMSARPGRIEQELAVALPRPRGLTARKNERFIALTERITQIFLARGVLHGAGPVKPL
;
A
#
# COMPACT_ATOMS: atom_id res chain seq x y z
N PHE A 1 10.10 -0.19 -5.29
CA PHE A 1 11.33 -1.01 -5.40
C PHE A 1 11.23 -2.05 -6.51
N GLY A 2 11.19 -1.63 -7.78
CA GLY A 2 10.83 -2.52 -8.90
C GLY A 2 11.89 -3.55 -9.29
N ALA A 3 13.18 -3.25 -9.10
CA ALA A 3 14.30 -4.06 -9.61
C ALA A 3 14.88 -5.07 -8.60
N LEU A 4 14.26 -5.21 -7.42
CA LEU A 4 14.77 -6.05 -6.33
C LEU A 4 13.86 -7.26 -6.14
N ASP A 5 14.48 -8.39 -5.77
CA ASP A 5 13.75 -9.62 -5.45
C ASP A 5 12.84 -9.42 -4.22
N ALA A 6 11.92 -10.37 -4.03
CA ALA A 6 10.87 -10.24 -3.04
C ALA A 6 11.38 -10.13 -1.60
N LEU A 7 12.43 -10.88 -1.24
CA LEU A 7 12.97 -10.88 0.12
C LEU A 7 13.75 -9.60 0.39
N THR A 8 14.60 -9.18 -0.54
CA THR A 8 15.33 -7.91 -0.42
C THR A 8 14.38 -6.72 -0.35
N ARG A 9 13.30 -6.75 -1.13
CA ARG A 9 12.24 -5.73 -1.06
C ARG A 9 11.60 -5.67 0.32
N GLU A 10 11.33 -6.83 0.91
CA GLU A 10 10.71 -6.90 2.23
C GLU A 10 11.65 -6.37 3.33
N GLN A 11 12.92 -6.75 3.28
CA GLN A 11 13.91 -6.26 4.24
C GLN A 11 14.05 -4.73 4.19
N MET A 12 14.14 -4.15 2.98
CA MET A 12 14.21 -2.69 2.84
C MET A 12 12.99 -1.96 3.40
N ARG A 13 11.79 -2.55 3.34
CA ARG A 13 10.58 -1.93 3.93
C ARG A 13 10.71 -1.87 5.45
N ILE A 14 11.22 -2.93 6.06
CA ILE A 14 11.48 -3.00 7.51
C ILE A 14 12.57 -1.98 7.88
N ASP A 15 13.67 -1.93 7.14
CA ASP A 15 14.77 -1.00 7.39
C ASP A 15 14.32 0.46 7.25
N LEU A 16 13.49 0.75 6.24
CA LEU A 16 12.92 2.09 6.05
C LEU A 16 12.04 2.51 7.23
N GLU A 17 11.19 1.61 7.74
CA GLU A 17 10.39 1.88 8.95
C GLU A 17 11.30 2.14 10.16
N ALA A 18 12.35 1.33 10.36
CA ALA A 18 13.30 1.52 11.45
C ALA A 18 14.03 2.88 11.36
N LEU A 19 14.53 3.24 10.17
CA LEU A 19 15.18 4.53 9.92
C LEU A 19 14.24 5.70 10.14
N TRP A 20 12.99 5.58 9.71
CA TRP A 20 11.97 6.60 9.96
C TRP A 20 11.63 6.72 11.44
N LEU A 21 11.51 5.61 12.17
CA LEU A 21 11.25 5.62 13.61
C LEU A 21 12.37 6.33 14.39
N GLN A 22 13.62 6.21 13.94
CA GLN A 22 14.76 6.90 14.54
C GLN A 22 14.81 8.39 14.18
N SER A 23 14.64 8.72 12.90
CA SER A 23 14.86 10.09 12.39
C SER A 23 13.64 11.00 12.43
N LYS A 24 12.43 10.42 12.45
CA LYS A 24 11.12 11.10 12.41
C LYS A 24 10.98 12.12 11.28
N LYS A 25 11.75 11.98 10.20
CA LYS A 25 11.67 12.87 9.03
C LYS A 25 10.32 12.71 8.33
N THR A 26 9.83 13.80 7.72
CA THR A 26 8.69 13.71 6.81
C THR A 26 9.12 12.98 5.53
N VAL A 27 8.38 11.93 5.16
CA VAL A 27 8.66 11.11 3.98
C VAL A 27 7.43 11.09 3.08
N VAL A 28 7.65 11.30 1.78
CA VAL A 28 6.66 11.02 0.73
C VAL A 28 7.17 9.82 -0.05
N PHE A 29 6.39 8.75 -0.08
CA PHE A 29 6.74 7.50 -0.76
C PHE A 29 5.70 7.20 -1.84
N ILE A 30 6.16 7.00 -3.07
CA ILE A 30 5.31 6.69 -4.23
C ILE A 30 5.50 5.20 -4.56
N THR A 31 4.40 4.46 -4.61
CA THR A 31 4.40 3.03 -4.93
C THR A 31 3.19 2.63 -5.76
N HIS A 32 3.35 1.54 -6.51
CA HIS A 32 2.26 0.83 -7.19
C HIS A 32 1.72 -0.36 -6.36
N SER A 33 2.23 -0.57 -5.14
CA SER A 33 1.79 -1.65 -4.26
C SER A 33 0.91 -1.11 -3.14
N ILE A 34 -0.32 -1.61 -3.08
CA ILE A 34 -1.30 -1.27 -2.02
C ILE A 34 -0.74 -1.65 -0.65
N ASP A 35 -0.20 -2.86 -0.53
CA ASP A 35 0.44 -3.36 0.69
C ASP A 35 1.59 -2.46 1.15
N GLU A 36 2.46 -1.99 0.25
CA GLU A 36 3.53 -1.06 0.61
C GLU A 36 2.99 0.26 1.16
N ALA A 37 1.95 0.80 0.52
CA ALA A 37 1.35 2.05 0.94
C ALA A 37 0.78 1.94 2.36
N VAL A 38 0.02 0.87 2.65
CA VAL A 38 -0.56 0.67 3.99
C VAL A 38 0.51 0.30 5.03
N LEU A 39 1.51 -0.50 4.66
CA LEU A 39 2.57 -0.89 5.58
C LEU A 39 3.42 0.32 6.01
N LEU A 40 3.78 1.20 5.08
CA LEU A 40 4.78 2.24 5.34
C LEU A 40 4.20 3.61 5.70
N ALA A 41 2.97 3.93 5.32
CA ALA A 41 2.45 5.30 5.43
C ALA A 41 1.56 5.52 6.66
N ASP A 42 1.53 6.74 7.19
CA ASP A 42 0.51 7.16 8.16
C ASP A 42 -0.75 7.68 7.45
N ARG A 43 -0.59 8.13 6.20
CA ARG A 43 -1.66 8.58 5.28
C ARG A 43 -1.39 8.02 3.89
N VAL A 44 -2.41 7.43 3.27
CA VAL A 44 -2.36 6.98 1.88
C VAL A 44 -3.21 7.92 1.03
N VAL A 45 -2.58 8.52 0.02
CA VAL A 45 -3.26 9.33 -1.00
C VAL A 45 -3.36 8.50 -2.27
N VAL A 46 -4.59 8.18 -2.68
CA VAL A 46 -4.87 7.49 -3.93
C VAL A 46 -5.07 8.53 -5.02
N MET A 47 -4.35 8.39 -6.12
CA MET A 47 -4.46 9.29 -7.27
C MET A 47 -5.29 8.65 -8.38
N SER A 48 -6.13 9.44 -9.04
CA SER A 48 -6.83 9.02 -10.25
C SER A 48 -5.87 8.93 -11.43
N ALA A 49 -6.21 8.08 -12.41
CA ALA A 49 -5.62 8.16 -13.74
C ALA A 49 -6.00 9.49 -14.42
N ARG A 50 -5.32 9.82 -15.52
CA ARG A 50 -5.41 11.10 -16.26
C ARG A 50 -6.85 11.67 -16.35
N PRO A 51 -7.07 12.95 -16.02
CA PRO A 51 -6.12 13.89 -15.41
C PRO A 51 -5.84 13.54 -13.95
N GLY A 52 -4.58 13.62 -13.52
CA GLY A 52 -4.19 13.26 -12.14
C GLY A 52 -4.86 14.15 -11.11
N ARG A 53 -5.70 13.55 -10.26
CA ARG A 53 -6.37 14.17 -9.12
C ARG A 53 -6.23 13.29 -7.90
N ILE A 54 -6.41 13.89 -6.72
CA ILE A 54 -6.57 13.11 -5.49
C ILE A 54 -7.96 12.49 -5.55
N GLU A 55 -8.01 11.17 -5.57
CA GLU A 55 -9.24 10.39 -5.57
C GLU A 55 -9.73 10.19 -4.15
N GLN A 56 -8.83 9.79 -3.26
CA GLN A 56 -9.13 9.56 -1.86
C GLN A 56 -7.88 9.74 -1.00
N GLU A 57 -8.10 10.19 0.22
CA GLU A 57 -7.11 10.15 1.29
C GLU A 57 -7.60 9.21 2.40
N LEU A 58 -6.71 8.33 2.86
CA LEU A 58 -6.99 7.37 3.94
C LEU A 58 -5.97 7.53 5.07
N ALA A 59 -6.47 7.66 6.31
CA ALA A 59 -5.63 7.57 7.49
C ALA A 59 -5.31 6.11 7.84
N VAL A 60 -4.03 5.82 8.06
CA VAL A 60 -3.54 4.48 8.44
C VAL A 60 -3.26 4.48 9.94
N ALA A 61 -4.32 4.31 10.72
CA ALA A 61 -4.26 4.21 12.18
C ALA A 61 -3.81 2.80 12.64
N LEU A 62 -2.64 2.38 12.17
CA LEU A 62 -1.97 1.14 12.59
C LEU A 62 -0.77 1.48 13.49
N PRO A 63 -0.64 0.81 14.66
CA PRO A 63 0.48 1.06 15.56
C PRO A 63 1.81 0.71 14.90
N ARG A 64 2.86 1.43 15.31
CA ARG A 64 4.25 1.20 14.89
C ARG A 64 5.04 0.56 16.03
N PRO A 65 6.06 -0.28 15.75
CA PRO A 65 6.47 -0.76 14.43
C PRO A 65 5.46 -1.76 13.85
N ARG A 66 5.23 -1.71 12.53
CA ARG A 66 4.24 -2.55 11.87
C ARG A 66 4.81 -3.92 11.52
N GLY A 67 6.05 -3.96 11.03
CA GLY A 67 6.74 -5.21 10.67
C GLY A 67 5.91 -6.14 9.77
N LEU A 68 6.29 -7.42 9.68
CA LEU A 68 5.61 -8.39 8.82
C LEU A 68 4.21 -8.78 9.32
N THR A 69 4.01 -8.72 10.64
CA THR A 69 2.78 -9.19 11.30
C THR A 69 1.62 -8.23 11.12
N ALA A 70 1.85 -6.96 10.78
CA ALA A 70 0.80 -5.98 10.50
C ALA A 70 -0.17 -6.45 9.40
N ARG A 71 0.27 -7.26 8.44
CA ARG A 71 -0.61 -7.81 7.40
C ARG A 71 -1.75 -8.68 7.94
N LYS A 72 -1.59 -9.22 9.16
CA LYS A 72 -2.63 -10.01 9.84
C LYS A 72 -3.62 -9.14 10.61
N ASN A 73 -3.37 -7.83 10.73
CA ASN A 73 -4.25 -6.92 11.43
C ASN A 73 -5.52 -6.65 10.58
N GLU A 74 -6.69 -6.76 11.20
CA GLU A 74 -7.98 -6.53 10.52
C GLU A 74 -8.07 -5.15 9.86
N ARG A 75 -7.51 -4.11 10.50
CA ARG A 75 -7.46 -2.77 9.94
C ARG A 75 -6.56 -2.68 8.72
N PHE A 76 -5.46 -3.42 8.70
CA PHE A 76 -4.58 -3.50 7.53
C PHE A 76 -5.37 -4.10 6.36
N ILE A 77 -6.01 -5.25 6.59
CA ILE A 77 -6.83 -5.95 5.59
C ILE A 77 -7.95 -5.05 5.08
N ALA A 78 -8.68 -4.37 5.97
CA ALA A 78 -9.76 -3.46 5.58
C ALA A 78 -9.27 -2.26 4.75
N LEU A 79 -8.08 -1.73 5.06
CA LEU A 79 -7.50 -0.61 4.32
C LEU A 79 -7.03 -1.04 2.93
N THR A 80 -6.37 -2.20 2.80
CA THR A 80 -5.94 -2.71 1.51
C THR A 80 -7.14 -3.06 0.62
N GLU A 81 -8.18 -3.67 1.20
CA GLU A 81 -9.43 -3.93 0.50
C GLU A 81 -10.10 -2.64 0.03
N ARG A 82 -10.21 -1.62 0.90
CA ARG A 82 -10.78 -0.32 0.51
C ARG A 82 -10.04 0.32 -0.65
N ILE A 83 -8.70 0.34 -0.63
CA ILE A 83 -7.90 0.90 -1.73
C ILE A 83 -8.10 0.08 -3.01
N THR A 84 -8.18 -1.25 -2.89
CA THR A 84 -8.44 -2.15 -4.01
C THR A 84 -9.79 -1.84 -4.66
N GLN A 85 -10.83 -1.62 -3.86
CA GLN A 85 -12.16 -1.25 -4.37
C GLN A 85 -12.17 0.09 -5.11
N ILE A 86 -11.37 1.08 -4.69
CA ILE A 86 -11.22 2.34 -5.42
C ILE A 86 -10.66 2.06 -6.83
N PHE A 87 -9.62 1.24 -6.94
CA PHE A 87 -9.03 0.92 -8.22
C PHE A 87 -9.94 0.04 -9.10
N LEU A 88 -10.73 -0.85 -8.52
CA LEU A 88 -11.76 -1.61 -9.25
C LEU A 88 -12.86 -0.69 -9.79
N ALA A 89 -13.41 0.19 -8.95
CA ALA A 89 -14.44 1.15 -9.35
C ALA A 89 -13.97 2.12 -10.46
N ARG A 90 -12.66 2.38 -10.53
CA ARG A 90 -12.03 3.20 -11.57
C ARG A 90 -11.54 2.42 -12.79
N GLY A 91 -11.72 1.09 -12.82
CA GLY A 91 -11.24 0.25 -13.93
C GLY A 91 -9.72 0.20 -14.07
N VAL A 92 -8.97 0.53 -13.00
CA VAL A 92 -7.51 0.39 -12.95
C VAL A 92 -7.15 -1.07 -12.71
N LEU A 93 -7.85 -1.69 -11.77
CA LEU A 93 -7.85 -3.13 -11.59
C LEU A 93 -9.07 -3.72 -12.29
N HIS A 94 -8.90 -4.90 -12.85
CA HIS A 94 -9.97 -5.67 -13.45
C HIS A 94 -10.05 -7.00 -12.69
N GLY A 95 -11.25 -7.38 -12.24
CA GLY A 95 -11.47 -8.75 -11.77
C GLY A 95 -11.23 -9.73 -12.92
N ALA A 96 -10.85 -10.97 -12.60
CA ALA A 96 -10.83 -12.03 -13.62
C ALA A 96 -12.20 -12.04 -14.34
N GLY A 97 -12.20 -11.78 -15.64
CA GLY A 97 -13.35 -12.14 -16.49
C GLY A 97 -13.67 -13.63 -16.33
N PRO A 98 -14.84 -14.10 -16.80
CA PRO A 98 -15.26 -15.48 -16.56
C PRO A 98 -14.13 -16.45 -16.93
N VAL A 99 -13.71 -17.27 -15.98
CA VAL A 99 -12.79 -18.38 -16.24
C VAL A 99 -13.48 -19.27 -17.25
N LYS A 100 -13.01 -19.24 -18.50
CA LYS A 100 -13.50 -20.14 -19.54
C LYS A 100 -13.16 -21.56 -19.08
N PRO A 101 -14.14 -22.45 -18.87
CA PRO A 101 -13.83 -23.84 -18.56
C PRO A 101 -13.04 -24.42 -19.75
N LEU A 102 -12.00 -25.19 -19.41
CA LEU A 102 -11.22 -25.99 -20.36
C LEU A 102 -12.13 -26.95 -21.14
#